data_AF-A0A6P6CIS5-F1
#
_entry.id   AF-A0A6P6CIS5-F1
#
_cell.length_a   1.000
_cell.length_b   1.000
_cell.length_c   1.000
_cell.angle_alpha   90.00
_cell.angle_beta   90.00
_cell.angle_gamma   90.00
#
_symmetry.space_group_name_H-M   'P 1'
#
loop_
_entity.id
_entity.type
_entity.pdbx_description
1 polymer ?
#
loop_
_entity_poly.entity_id
_entity_poly.type
_entity_poly.pdbx_seq_one_letter_code
_entity_poly.pdbx_strand_id
1 'polypeptide(L)'
;MVVSSPTNMDTFPTNFPPSGDSGLTSSQAEFQKMLIDERLRCDHHKTNYQTLKAEHTRLQDEYTKSQNELKRLLIEKQSNQEKLQLLLEELRGELVEKTKDLEEMKIQVLTPQKLELLRAQIQQELETPMRERFRDLDEEVEKYRAEYNKLRYEHTFLKSEFEHQKEEFARILGEEKIKYESEIVRLEEDKEELHKQLLSVDPTRDSKRTEQLLREKVQLCQKLKGLEAEVAELRAEKENSGAQVENVQRIQVRQLAEMQATLRSLEAEKQSAKLQAERLERELQSSNEQNTVLISKLHKAEREINTLTSKVKELKHSNKLEITDIKLEAARAKSELERERNKIQSELDGLQSDNEILKSAVEHHKVLLVEKDRELIRKVQAAKEEGYQKLVALQDEKLELENRLTDLEKMKVEYGVWRQSEKDQCEEKLRASQMAEESARRELQSIRLKLQQQIVNIENAEKEKNENSDLKQRKSLHENKLKRLQEKVEVLEAKREELETENQVLNRQHVPFEDYTRLQKRLKDIQRRHNEFRSLILVPNIPPTSSINPVSFQSSTMVPGMELAFPPHMQEEQHQRELSLLRKRLEELETTQRKQLEELGSPGE
;
A
#
# COMPACT_ATOMS: atom_id res chain seq x y z
N MET A 1 16.61 -34.78 -29.77
CA MET A 1 17.51 -34.14 -30.74
C MET A 1 18.75 -33.67 -30.00
N VAL A 2 19.87 -34.29 -30.37
CA VAL A 2 21.28 -33.86 -30.30
C VAL A 2 21.65 -32.74 -29.31
N VAL A 3 22.43 -33.12 -28.30
CA VAL A 3 23.33 -32.25 -27.54
C VAL A 3 24.58 -32.01 -28.39
N SER A 4 24.94 -30.75 -28.63
CA SER A 4 26.19 -30.34 -29.28
C SER A 4 26.97 -29.41 -28.36
N SER A 5 28.24 -29.75 -28.15
CA SER A 5 29.28 -29.06 -27.37
C SER A 5 29.64 -27.68 -27.93
N PRO A 6 30.20 -26.75 -27.12
CA PRO A 6 30.99 -25.64 -27.63
C PRO A 6 32.48 -25.96 -27.59
N THR A 7 33.09 -25.88 -28.77
CA THR A 7 34.52 -26.07 -29.04
C THR A 7 35.30 -24.79 -28.67
N ASN A 8 36.43 -25.01 -27.99
CA ASN A 8 37.52 -24.06 -27.76
C ASN A 8 38.07 -23.55 -29.11
N MET A 9 38.35 -22.25 -29.24
CA MET A 9 39.15 -21.67 -30.33
C MET A 9 40.11 -20.60 -29.78
N ASP A 10 41.37 -21.01 -29.71
CA ASP A 10 42.59 -20.32 -30.13
C ASP A 10 42.92 -18.90 -29.65
N THR A 11 43.84 -18.89 -28.68
CA THR A 11 45.05 -18.06 -28.60
C THR A 11 45.70 -17.75 -29.97
N PHE A 12 45.92 -16.46 -30.25
CA PHE A 12 46.95 -15.93 -31.17
C PHE A 12 47.32 -14.49 -30.73
N PRO A 13 48.51 -13.99 -31.11
CA PRO A 13 49.51 -13.56 -30.15
C PRO A 13 49.69 -12.05 -30.07
N THR A 14 49.99 -11.55 -28.88
CA THR A 14 50.46 -10.17 -28.67
C THR A 14 51.98 -10.14 -28.86
N ASN A 15 52.44 -9.60 -29.99
CA ASN A 15 53.82 -9.16 -30.19
C ASN A 15 53.85 -8.07 -31.26
N PHE A 16 54.08 -6.81 -30.86
CA PHE A 16 54.58 -5.72 -31.70
C PHE A 16 55.30 -4.68 -30.80
N PRO A 17 56.26 -3.90 -31.32
CA PRO A 17 57.58 -3.70 -30.74
C PRO A 17 57.77 -2.29 -30.16
N PRO A 18 58.87 -2.02 -29.44
CA PRO A 18 59.16 -0.72 -28.86
C PRO A 18 60.08 0.09 -29.80
N SER A 19 59.67 1.27 -30.24
CA SER A 19 60.55 2.33 -30.74
C SER A 19 59.76 3.58 -31.13
N GLY A 20 60.32 4.75 -30.84
CA GLY A 20 60.00 5.97 -31.58
C GLY A 20 59.59 7.14 -30.72
N ASP A 21 60.61 7.83 -30.22
CA ASP A 21 60.55 9.08 -29.48
C ASP A 21 60.11 10.27 -30.37
N SER A 22 59.53 11.28 -29.72
CA SER A 22 59.48 12.70 -30.14
C SER A 22 58.76 13.10 -31.45
N GLY A 23 57.62 13.80 -31.32
CA GLY A 23 57.07 14.67 -32.38
C GLY A 23 55.54 14.76 -32.50
N LEU A 24 54.77 13.93 -31.78
CA LEU A 24 53.31 13.83 -31.91
C LEU A 24 52.54 13.98 -30.60
N THR A 25 53.11 14.61 -29.57
CA THR A 25 52.54 14.60 -28.21
C THR A 25 51.16 15.28 -28.10
N SER A 26 50.84 16.28 -28.95
CA SER A 26 49.49 16.87 -29.00
C SER A 26 48.48 15.96 -29.71
N SER A 27 48.80 15.46 -30.91
CA SER A 27 47.89 14.58 -31.67
C SER A 27 47.74 13.20 -31.03
N GLN A 28 48.77 12.69 -30.35
CA GLN A 28 48.72 11.44 -29.61
C GLN A 28 47.86 11.59 -28.35
N ALA A 29 47.95 12.71 -27.62
CA ALA A 29 47.09 12.98 -26.47
C ALA A 29 45.61 13.19 -26.88
N GLU A 30 45.35 13.88 -27.99
CA GLU A 30 43.99 14.04 -28.54
C GLU A 30 43.40 12.72 -29.04
N PHE A 31 44.19 11.88 -29.71
CA PHE A 31 43.77 10.54 -30.13
C PHE A 31 43.52 9.61 -28.94
N GLN A 32 44.35 9.70 -27.90
CA GLN A 32 44.18 8.95 -26.65
C GLN A 32 42.93 9.40 -25.89
N LYS A 33 42.63 10.70 -25.88
CA LYS A 33 41.37 11.25 -25.35
C LYS A 33 40.16 10.78 -26.15
N MET A 34 40.21 10.81 -27.48
CA MET A 34 39.14 10.31 -28.35
C MET A 34 38.87 8.81 -28.14
N LEU A 35 39.92 8.01 -27.93
CA LEU A 35 39.80 6.60 -27.55
C LEU A 35 39.18 6.39 -26.17
N ILE A 36 39.49 7.25 -25.19
CA ILE A 36 38.86 7.22 -23.87
C ILE A 36 37.38 7.59 -23.97
N ASP A 37 37.05 8.66 -24.70
CA ASP A 37 35.67 9.10 -24.92
C ASP A 37 34.86 8.04 -25.66
N GLU A 38 35.45 7.38 -26.66
CA GLU A 38 34.79 6.30 -27.40
C GLU A 38 34.63 5.03 -26.54
N ARG A 39 35.60 4.70 -25.68
CA ARG A 39 35.46 3.63 -24.68
C ARG A 39 34.33 3.93 -23.70
N LEU A 40 34.26 5.16 -23.18
CA LEU A 40 33.18 5.60 -22.29
C LEU A 40 31.82 5.54 -22.99
N ARG A 41 31.75 5.91 -24.27
CA ARG A 41 30.54 5.83 -25.07
C ARG A 41 30.13 4.37 -25.33
N CYS A 42 31.08 3.49 -25.64
CA CYS A 42 30.86 2.06 -25.74
C CYS A 42 30.40 1.43 -24.42
N ASP A 43 31.00 1.80 -23.30
CA ASP A 43 30.59 1.36 -21.96
C ASP A 43 29.18 1.88 -21.64
N HIS A 44 28.85 3.12 -21.97
CA HIS A 44 27.51 3.67 -21.80
C HIS A 44 26.47 2.92 -22.66
N HIS A 45 26.77 2.62 -23.93
CA HIS A 45 25.91 1.80 -24.78
C HIS A 45 25.75 0.37 -24.25
N LYS A 46 26.82 -0.21 -23.70
CA LYS A 46 26.79 -1.52 -23.06
C LYS A 46 25.90 -1.52 -21.81
N THR A 47 26.02 -0.50 -20.97
CA THR A 47 25.14 -0.32 -19.80
C THR A 47 23.69 -0.13 -20.22
N ASN A 48 23.42 0.75 -21.20
CA ASN A 48 22.06 0.97 -21.71
C ASN A 48 21.46 -0.31 -22.30
N TYR A 49 22.24 -1.08 -23.06
CA TYR A 49 21.80 -2.38 -23.57
C TYR A 49 21.51 -3.37 -22.44
N GLN A 50 22.35 -3.42 -21.40
CA GLN A 50 22.12 -4.27 -20.23
C GLN A 50 20.85 -3.86 -19.46
N THR A 51 20.63 -2.56 -19.25
CA THR A 51 19.41 -2.05 -18.62
C THR A 51 18.18 -2.37 -19.46
N LEU A 52 18.23 -2.12 -20.77
CA LEU A 52 17.12 -2.41 -21.68
C LEU A 52 16.81 -3.91 -21.73
N LYS A 53 17.84 -4.76 -21.73
CA LYS A 53 17.68 -6.21 -21.65
C LYS A 53 17.03 -6.63 -20.33
N ALA A 54 17.45 -6.05 -19.21
CA ALA A 54 16.85 -6.33 -17.90
C ALA A 54 15.38 -5.91 -17.83
N GLU A 55 15.05 -4.73 -18.34
CA GLU A 55 13.66 -4.24 -18.42
C GLU A 55 12.81 -5.08 -19.38
N HIS A 56 13.35 -5.48 -20.54
CA HIS A 56 12.66 -6.40 -21.44
C HIS A 56 12.38 -7.74 -20.77
N THR A 57 13.37 -8.33 -20.09
CA THR A 57 13.18 -9.58 -19.35
C THR A 57 12.13 -9.42 -18.25
N ARG A 58 12.17 -8.31 -17.49
CA ARG A 58 11.17 -8.01 -16.47
C ARG A 58 9.76 -7.91 -17.05
N LEU A 59 9.57 -7.14 -18.13
CA LEU A 59 8.28 -7.01 -18.81
C LEU A 59 7.80 -8.34 -19.38
N GLN A 60 8.71 -9.16 -19.91
CA GLN A 60 8.39 -10.49 -20.41
C GLN A 60 7.93 -11.43 -19.27
N ASP A 61 8.56 -11.34 -18.10
CA ASP A 61 8.16 -12.07 -16.90
C ASP A 61 6.80 -11.58 -16.37
N GLU A 62 6.57 -10.26 -16.34
CA GLU A 62 5.28 -9.67 -15.94
C GLU A 62 4.14 -10.06 -16.91
N TYR A 63 4.42 -10.05 -18.22
CA TYR A 63 3.49 -10.53 -19.24
C TYR A 63 3.16 -12.02 -19.05
N THR A 64 4.18 -12.84 -18.82
CA THR A 64 4.01 -14.29 -18.59
C THR A 64 3.20 -14.55 -17.32
N LYS A 65 3.47 -13.82 -16.22
CA LYS A 65 2.68 -13.88 -14.98
C LYS A 65 1.22 -13.52 -15.22
N SER A 66 0.97 -12.41 -15.91
CA SER A 66 -0.38 -11.95 -16.22
C SER A 66 -1.14 -12.95 -17.11
N GLN A 67 -0.45 -13.55 -18.09
CA GLN A 67 -1.02 -14.58 -18.95
C GLN A 67 -1.38 -15.85 -18.17
N ASN A 68 -0.53 -16.26 -17.23
CA ASN A 68 -0.79 -17.41 -16.36
C ASN A 68 -1.95 -17.14 -15.39
N GLU A 69 -2.05 -15.92 -14.86
CA GLU A 69 -3.15 -15.53 -13.99
C GLU A 69 -4.48 -15.52 -14.76
N LEU A 70 -4.50 -15.01 -15.99
CA LEU A 70 -5.67 -15.05 -16.85
C LEU A 70 -6.13 -16.50 -17.12
N LYS A 71 -5.19 -17.42 -17.37
CA LYS A 71 -5.50 -18.85 -17.55
C LYS A 71 -6.09 -19.45 -16.28
N ARG A 72 -5.53 -19.12 -15.10
CA ARG A 72 -6.04 -19.58 -13.81
C ARG A 72 -7.47 -19.11 -13.57
N LEU A 73 -7.74 -17.81 -13.79
CA LEU A 73 -9.06 -17.22 -13.65
C LEU A 73 -10.08 -17.80 -14.64
N LEU A 74 -9.66 -18.13 -15.86
CA LEU A 74 -10.52 -18.81 -16.84
C LEU A 74 -10.92 -20.21 -16.36
N ILE A 75 -9.97 -20.99 -15.84
CA ILE A 75 -10.24 -22.33 -15.28
C ILE A 75 -11.15 -22.21 -14.06
N GLU A 76 -10.91 -21.24 -13.17
CA GLU A 76 -11.73 -21.01 -11.99
C GLU A 76 -13.16 -20.60 -12.36
N LYS A 77 -13.32 -19.67 -13.32
CA LYS A 77 -14.62 -19.29 -13.87
C LYS A 77 -15.36 -20.52 -14.41
N GLN A 78 -14.67 -21.36 -15.17
CA GLN A 78 -15.29 -22.55 -15.76
C GLN A 78 -15.69 -23.57 -14.69
N SER A 79 -14.83 -23.82 -13.70
CA SER A 79 -15.16 -24.67 -12.55
C SER A 79 -16.35 -24.15 -11.75
N ASN A 80 -16.45 -22.83 -11.53
CA ASN A 80 -17.59 -22.24 -10.84
C ASN A 80 -18.87 -22.32 -11.67
N GLN A 81 -18.78 -22.19 -13.00
CA GLN A 81 -19.92 -22.39 -13.89
C GLN A 81 -20.42 -23.83 -13.84
N GLU A 82 -19.53 -24.83 -13.85
CA GLU A 82 -19.88 -26.24 -13.72
C GLU A 82 -20.55 -26.54 -12.36
N LYS A 83 -20.03 -25.99 -11.26
CA LYS A 83 -20.65 -26.13 -9.93
C LYS A 83 -22.05 -25.54 -9.87
N LEU A 84 -22.25 -24.36 -10.44
CA LEU A 84 -23.58 -23.73 -10.50
C LEU A 84 -24.55 -24.55 -11.36
N GLN A 85 -24.05 -25.15 -12.44
CA GLN A 85 -24.85 -26.00 -13.32
C GLN A 85 -25.26 -27.31 -12.62
N LEU A 86 -24.36 -27.93 -11.86
CA LEU A 86 -24.67 -29.08 -11.01
C LEU A 86 -25.73 -28.75 -9.96
N LEU A 87 -25.56 -27.64 -9.24
CA LEU A 87 -26.54 -27.21 -8.22
C LEU A 87 -27.92 -26.94 -8.83
N LEU A 88 -27.98 -26.35 -10.02
CA LEU A 88 -29.25 -26.15 -10.74
C LEU A 88 -29.91 -27.48 -11.11
N GLU A 89 -29.13 -28.47 -11.51
CA GLU A 89 -29.65 -29.79 -11.86
C GLU A 89 -30.14 -30.56 -10.63
N GLU A 90 -29.43 -30.45 -9.49
CA GLU A 90 -29.87 -30.97 -8.18
C GLU A 90 -31.20 -30.36 -7.76
N LEU A 91 -31.32 -29.03 -7.78
CA LEU A 91 -32.56 -28.32 -7.41
C LEU A 91 -33.73 -28.67 -8.33
N ARG A 92 -33.47 -28.90 -9.63
CA ARG A 92 -34.48 -29.39 -10.57
C ARG A 92 -34.91 -30.81 -10.24
N GLY A 93 -33.97 -31.68 -9.89
CA GLY A 93 -34.23 -33.04 -9.42
C GLY A 93 -35.12 -33.06 -8.18
N GLU A 94 -34.75 -32.28 -7.15
CA GLU A 94 -35.54 -32.14 -5.92
C GLU A 94 -36.95 -31.63 -6.20
N LEU A 95 -37.11 -30.64 -7.09
CA LEU A 95 -38.42 -30.12 -7.47
C LEU A 95 -39.30 -31.20 -8.11
N VAL A 96 -38.72 -32.04 -8.98
CA VAL A 96 -39.43 -33.15 -9.63
C VAL A 96 -39.84 -34.20 -8.60
N GLU A 97 -38.95 -34.59 -7.68
CA GLU A 97 -39.30 -35.50 -6.58
C GLU A 97 -40.42 -34.92 -5.71
N LYS A 98 -40.33 -33.65 -5.30
CA LYS A 98 -41.38 -33.00 -4.49
C LYS A 98 -42.71 -32.93 -5.22
N THR A 99 -42.69 -32.71 -6.53
CA THR A 99 -43.92 -32.70 -7.34
C THR A 99 -44.55 -34.10 -7.38
N LYS A 100 -43.72 -35.14 -7.56
CA LYS A 100 -44.16 -36.54 -7.53
C LYS A 100 -44.71 -36.93 -6.16
N ASP A 101 -44.04 -36.57 -5.07
CA ASP A 101 -44.51 -36.79 -3.70
C ASP A 101 -45.89 -36.16 -3.47
N LEU A 102 -46.09 -34.93 -3.99
CA LEU A 102 -47.34 -34.19 -3.86
C LEU A 102 -48.47 -34.85 -4.67
N GLU A 103 -48.19 -35.34 -5.87
CA GLU A 103 -49.13 -36.11 -6.68
C GLU A 103 -49.49 -37.44 -6.02
N GLU A 104 -48.52 -38.15 -5.43
CA GLU A 104 -48.75 -39.37 -4.67
C GLU A 104 -49.61 -39.12 -3.43
N MET A 105 -49.31 -38.06 -2.68
CA MET A 105 -50.15 -37.60 -1.56
C MET A 105 -51.56 -37.26 -2.00
N LYS A 106 -51.76 -36.61 -3.17
CA LYS A 106 -53.11 -36.34 -3.71
C LYS A 106 -53.90 -37.62 -4.02
N ILE A 107 -53.24 -38.71 -4.40
CA ILE A 107 -53.87 -40.01 -4.66
C ILE A 107 -54.20 -40.74 -3.35
N GLN A 108 -53.31 -40.62 -2.35
CA GLN A 108 -53.47 -41.23 -1.02
C GLN A 108 -54.53 -40.52 -0.16
N VAL A 109 -54.63 -39.19 -0.25
CA VAL A 109 -55.66 -38.41 0.45
C VAL A 109 -57.04 -38.87 0.00
N LEU A 110 -57.95 -38.96 0.97
CA LEU A 110 -59.34 -39.36 0.75
C LEU A 110 -60.01 -38.33 -0.19
N THR A 111 -60.12 -38.69 -1.46
CA THR A 111 -60.74 -37.82 -2.46
C THR A 111 -62.25 -37.71 -2.21
N PRO A 112 -62.91 -36.61 -2.60
CA PRO A 112 -64.36 -36.47 -2.48
C PRO A 112 -65.13 -37.64 -3.12
N GLN A 113 -64.66 -38.18 -4.26
CA GLN A 113 -65.28 -39.35 -4.89
C GLN A 113 -65.12 -40.62 -4.05
N LYS A 114 -63.94 -40.86 -3.47
CA LYS A 114 -63.73 -42.00 -2.56
C LYS A 114 -64.59 -41.87 -1.30
N LEU A 115 -64.77 -40.64 -0.80
CA LEU A 115 -65.65 -40.36 0.34
C LEU A 115 -67.13 -40.63 0.01
N GLU A 116 -67.61 -40.22 -1.17
CA GLU A 116 -68.97 -40.55 -1.63
C GLU A 116 -69.16 -42.05 -1.80
N LEU A 117 -68.18 -42.75 -2.38
CA LEU A 117 -68.23 -44.21 -2.50
C LEU A 117 -68.29 -44.89 -1.12
N LEU A 118 -67.47 -44.42 -0.18
CA LEU A 118 -67.48 -44.95 1.19
C LEU A 118 -68.80 -44.66 1.91
N ARG A 119 -69.40 -43.47 1.70
CA ARG A 119 -70.73 -43.16 2.23
C ARG A 119 -71.80 -44.06 1.61
N ALA A 120 -71.76 -44.30 0.30
CA ALA A 120 -72.67 -45.21 -0.38
C ALA A 120 -72.51 -46.65 0.12
N GLN A 121 -71.29 -47.11 0.34
CA GLN A 121 -71.01 -48.41 0.95
C GLN A 121 -71.55 -48.51 2.37
N ILE A 122 -71.30 -47.52 3.24
CA ILE A 122 -71.85 -47.49 4.60
C ILE A 122 -73.39 -47.52 4.56
N GLN A 123 -74.00 -46.75 3.66
CA GLN A 123 -75.45 -46.73 3.51
C GLN A 123 -76.02 -48.08 3.03
N GLN A 124 -75.33 -48.75 2.11
CA GLN A 124 -75.74 -50.05 1.58
C GLN A 124 -75.48 -51.21 2.56
N GLU A 125 -74.31 -51.24 3.21
CA GLU A 125 -73.87 -52.36 4.04
C GLU A 125 -74.35 -52.27 5.49
N LEU A 126 -74.60 -51.06 6.00
CA LEU A 126 -74.98 -50.85 7.41
C LEU A 126 -76.37 -50.25 7.54
N GLU A 127 -76.63 -49.11 6.89
CA GLU A 127 -77.90 -48.40 7.11
C GLU A 127 -79.10 -49.15 6.53
N THR A 128 -78.97 -49.72 5.33
CA THR A 128 -80.06 -50.45 4.67
C THR A 128 -80.47 -51.70 5.45
N PRO A 129 -79.56 -52.62 5.83
CA PRO A 129 -79.92 -53.80 6.62
C PRO A 129 -80.47 -53.45 8.00
N MET A 130 -79.94 -52.39 8.64
CA MET A 130 -80.52 -51.93 9.91
C MET A 130 -81.96 -51.46 9.73
N ARG A 131 -82.22 -50.68 8.68
CA ARG A 131 -83.57 -50.18 8.37
C ARG A 131 -84.54 -51.32 8.07
N GLU A 132 -84.09 -52.34 7.34
CA GLU A 132 -84.89 -53.54 7.08
C GLU A 132 -85.16 -54.32 8.35
N ARG A 133 -84.15 -54.55 9.21
CA ARG A 133 -84.34 -55.21 10.50
C ARG A 133 -85.34 -54.47 11.40
N PHE A 134 -85.32 -53.14 11.42
CA PHE A 134 -86.31 -52.36 12.16
C PHE A 134 -87.71 -52.52 11.58
N ARG A 135 -87.86 -52.50 10.25
CA ARG A 135 -89.15 -52.74 9.58
C ARG A 135 -89.68 -54.13 9.90
N ASP A 136 -88.84 -55.16 9.84
CA ASP A 136 -89.25 -56.54 10.12
C ASP A 136 -89.70 -56.71 11.59
N LEU A 137 -88.99 -56.05 12.53
CA LEU A 137 -89.39 -56.02 13.94
C LEU A 137 -90.72 -55.28 14.15
N ASP A 138 -90.94 -54.15 13.47
CA ASP A 138 -92.21 -53.43 13.54
C ASP A 138 -93.37 -54.27 12.98
N GLU A 139 -93.15 -54.98 11.87
CA GLU A 139 -94.13 -55.92 11.30
C GLU A 139 -94.43 -57.09 12.25
N GLU A 140 -93.42 -57.63 12.94
CA GLU A 140 -93.58 -58.70 13.92
C GLU A 140 -94.36 -58.22 15.16
N VAL A 141 -94.08 -57.00 15.64
CA VAL A 141 -94.85 -56.36 16.72
C VAL A 141 -96.31 -56.18 16.33
N GLU A 142 -96.59 -55.73 15.10
CA GLU A 142 -97.96 -55.58 14.61
C GLU A 142 -98.68 -56.93 14.44
N LYS A 143 -97.98 -57.98 14.02
CA LYS A 143 -98.53 -59.35 14.01
C LYS A 143 -98.92 -59.81 15.41
N TYR A 144 -98.02 -59.68 16.39
CA TYR A 144 -98.33 -60.05 17.77
C TYR A 144 -99.46 -59.20 18.37
N ARG A 145 -99.54 -57.91 18.03
CA ARG A 145 -100.69 -57.06 18.42
C ARG A 145 -102.00 -57.56 17.84
N ALA A 146 -102.01 -57.95 16.56
CA ALA A 146 -103.20 -58.49 15.91
C ALA A 146 -103.64 -59.83 16.53
N GLU A 147 -102.69 -60.74 16.77
CA GLU A 147 -102.94 -62.03 17.44
C GLU A 147 -103.44 -61.85 18.88
N TYR A 148 -102.81 -60.96 19.65
CA TYR A 148 -103.26 -60.62 20.99
C TYR A 148 -104.70 -60.10 20.99
N ASN A 149 -105.02 -59.18 20.07
CA ASN A 149 -106.36 -58.64 19.95
C ASN A 149 -107.37 -59.72 19.58
N LYS A 150 -107.03 -60.60 18.63
CA LYS A 150 -107.86 -61.75 18.25
C LYS A 150 -108.12 -62.67 19.45
N LEU A 151 -107.07 -63.07 20.17
CA LEU A 151 -107.18 -63.92 21.35
C LEU A 151 -107.99 -63.26 22.46
N ARG A 152 -107.86 -61.94 22.65
CA ARG A 152 -108.67 -61.16 23.61
C ARG A 152 -110.15 -61.19 23.25
N TYR A 153 -110.50 -61.06 21.97
CA TYR A 153 -111.88 -61.18 21.52
C TYR A 153 -112.42 -62.60 21.70
N GLU A 154 -111.66 -63.62 21.31
CA GLU A 154 -112.03 -65.03 21.51
C GLU A 154 -112.23 -65.37 22.99
N HIS A 155 -111.33 -64.92 23.86
CA HIS A 155 -111.47 -65.10 25.31
C HIS A 155 -112.74 -64.44 25.84
N THR A 156 -113.05 -63.23 25.39
CA THR A 156 -114.27 -62.52 25.82
C THR A 156 -115.52 -63.25 25.35
N PHE A 157 -115.53 -63.74 24.11
CA PHE A 157 -116.62 -64.53 23.54
C PHE A 157 -116.81 -65.87 24.27
N LEU A 158 -115.74 -66.62 24.50
CA LEU A 158 -115.80 -67.89 25.24
C LEU A 158 -116.28 -67.68 26.68
N LYS A 159 -115.84 -66.59 27.33
CA LYS A 159 -116.29 -66.25 28.67
C LYS A 159 -117.80 -65.99 28.70
N SER A 160 -118.35 -65.24 27.73
CA SER A 160 -119.79 -65.01 27.65
C SER A 160 -120.57 -66.29 27.35
N GLU A 161 -120.08 -67.16 26.46
CA GLU A 161 -120.70 -68.46 26.17
C GLU A 161 -120.72 -69.37 27.41
N PHE A 162 -119.62 -69.40 28.16
CA PHE A 162 -119.53 -70.15 29.40
C PHE A 162 -120.49 -69.63 30.47
N GLU A 163 -120.58 -68.31 30.64
CA GLU A 163 -121.53 -67.68 31.57
C GLU A 163 -122.98 -67.99 31.16
N HIS A 164 -123.30 -67.91 29.87
CA HIS A 164 -124.62 -68.27 29.34
C HIS A 164 -124.97 -69.74 29.59
N GLN A 165 -124.07 -70.68 29.28
CA GLN A 165 -124.29 -72.11 29.53
C GLN A 165 -124.49 -72.40 31.02
N LYS A 166 -123.71 -71.75 31.88
CA LYS A 166 -123.85 -71.89 33.34
C LYS A 166 -125.23 -71.42 33.83
N GLU A 167 -125.74 -70.31 33.29
CA GLU A 167 -127.08 -69.80 33.60
C GLU A 167 -128.19 -70.72 33.08
N GLU A 168 -128.04 -71.24 31.85
CA GLU A 168 -128.94 -72.25 31.27
C GLU A 168 -129.01 -73.52 32.12
N PHE A 169 -127.86 -74.09 32.51
CA PHE A 169 -127.83 -75.26 33.38
C PHE A 169 -128.48 -75.00 34.74
N ALA A 170 -128.24 -73.83 35.33
CA ALA A 170 -128.88 -73.45 36.60
C ALA A 170 -130.41 -73.36 36.46
N ARG A 171 -130.91 -72.87 35.32
CA ARG A 171 -132.34 -72.80 35.00
C ARG A 171 -132.95 -74.20 34.85
N ILE A 172 -132.35 -75.05 34.01
CA ILE A 172 -132.83 -76.44 33.78
C ILE A 172 -132.87 -77.22 35.09
N LEU A 173 -131.82 -77.11 35.91
CA LEU A 173 -131.78 -77.79 37.21
C LEU A 173 -132.90 -77.31 38.15
N GLY A 174 -133.20 -76.00 38.13
CA GLY A 174 -134.33 -75.44 38.87
C GLY A 174 -135.69 -75.95 38.39
N GLU A 175 -135.89 -76.03 37.07
CA GLU A 175 -137.10 -76.56 36.46
C GLU A 175 -137.31 -78.05 36.78
N GLU A 176 -136.28 -78.89 36.66
CA GLU A 176 -136.36 -80.32 37.00
C GLU A 176 -136.64 -80.53 38.48
N LYS A 177 -136.03 -79.73 39.36
CA LYS A 177 -136.30 -79.81 40.80
C LYS A 177 -137.79 -79.58 41.10
N ILE A 178 -138.42 -78.58 40.48
CA ILE A 178 -139.84 -78.29 40.66
C ILE A 178 -140.71 -79.45 40.14
N LYS A 179 -140.36 -80.05 39.00
CA LYS A 179 -141.08 -81.21 38.46
C LYS A 179 -141.04 -82.40 39.44
N TYR A 180 -139.87 -82.74 39.97
CA TYR A 180 -139.76 -83.85 40.92
C TYR A 180 -140.49 -83.59 42.24
N GLU A 181 -140.45 -82.36 42.75
CA GLU A 181 -141.25 -81.99 43.93
C GLU A 181 -142.75 -82.19 43.69
N SER A 182 -143.26 -81.83 42.50
CA SER A 182 -144.68 -82.04 42.15
C SER A 182 -145.06 -83.53 41.98
N GLU A 183 -144.14 -84.34 41.46
CA GLU A 183 -144.32 -85.78 41.26
C GLU A 183 -144.42 -86.55 42.60
N ILE A 184 -143.57 -86.18 43.57
CA ILE A 184 -143.56 -86.78 44.90
C ILE A 184 -144.91 -86.57 45.59
N VAL A 185 -145.44 -85.34 45.54
CA VAL A 185 -146.75 -85.01 46.13
C VAL A 185 -147.86 -85.89 45.53
N ARG A 186 -147.89 -86.06 44.20
CA ARG A 186 -148.90 -86.89 43.53
C ARG A 186 -148.81 -88.37 43.94
N LEU A 187 -147.59 -88.92 44.04
CA LEU A 187 -147.39 -90.33 44.41
C LEU A 187 -147.78 -90.62 45.87
N GLU A 188 -147.66 -89.64 46.76
CA GLU A 188 -148.14 -89.76 48.14
C GLU A 188 -149.67 -89.90 48.19
N GLU A 189 -150.40 -89.15 47.35
CA GLU A 189 -151.86 -89.25 47.23
C GLU A 189 -152.32 -90.64 46.73
N ASP A 190 -151.68 -91.18 45.68
CA ASP A 190 -152.02 -92.49 45.11
C ASP A 190 -151.82 -93.65 46.09
N LYS A 191 -150.78 -93.56 46.94
CA LYS A 191 -150.48 -94.58 47.96
C LYS A 191 -151.59 -94.69 49.02
N GLU A 192 -152.21 -93.57 49.38
CA GLU A 192 -153.32 -93.55 50.34
C GLU A 192 -154.58 -94.20 49.76
N GLU A 193 -154.81 -94.04 48.45
CA GLU A 193 -155.98 -94.60 47.76
C GLU A 193 -155.88 -96.13 47.61
N LEU A 194 -154.70 -96.65 47.27
CA LEU A 194 -154.47 -98.09 47.15
C LEU A 194 -154.60 -98.83 48.50
N HIS A 195 -154.29 -98.17 49.62
CA HIS A 195 -154.51 -98.74 50.95
C HIS A 195 -155.98 -99.05 51.25
N LYS A 196 -156.91 -98.27 50.69
CA LYS A 196 -158.35 -98.45 50.90
C LYS A 196 -158.90 -99.67 50.15
N GLN A 197 -158.29 -100.05 49.03
CA GLN A 197 -158.80 -101.09 48.13
C GLN A 197 -158.42 -102.53 48.57
N LEU A 198 -157.45 -102.69 49.47
CA LEU A 198 -156.96 -104.00 49.94
C LEU A 198 -157.86 -104.69 51.00
N LEU A 199 -158.92 -104.01 51.47
CA LEU A 199 -159.73 -104.42 52.64
C LEU A 199 -160.93 -105.33 52.34
N SER A 200 -161.17 -105.76 51.11
CA SER A 200 -162.32 -106.62 50.76
C SER A 200 -161.91 -107.88 50.00
N VAL A 201 -161.93 -109.02 50.70
CA VAL A 201 -161.69 -110.39 50.16
C VAL A 201 -162.91 -111.24 50.52
N ASP A 202 -163.38 -112.15 49.65
CA ASP A 202 -163.38 -113.61 49.93
C ASP A 202 -163.91 -114.51 48.77
N PRO A 203 -163.41 -115.74 48.60
CA PRO A 203 -163.68 -116.69 47.52
C PRO A 203 -164.36 -118.00 48.00
N THR A 204 -165.31 -118.52 47.23
CA THR A 204 -165.71 -119.94 47.33
C THR A 204 -166.13 -120.47 45.97
N ARG A 205 -166.01 -121.80 45.81
CA ARG A 205 -166.82 -122.69 44.95
C ARG A 205 -166.03 -123.47 43.89
N ASP A 206 -165.10 -124.29 44.38
CA ASP A 206 -164.53 -125.46 43.68
C ASP A 206 -165.57 -126.49 43.19
N SER A 207 -166.87 -126.31 43.47
CA SER A 207 -167.94 -127.07 42.82
C SER A 207 -168.18 -126.67 41.36
N LYS A 208 -167.62 -125.53 40.90
CA LYS A 208 -167.58 -125.11 39.48
C LYS A 208 -166.54 -125.90 38.67
N ARG A 209 -165.60 -126.59 39.36
CA ARG A 209 -164.40 -127.20 38.80
C ARG A 209 -164.65 -128.38 37.87
N THR A 210 -165.81 -129.02 37.97
CA THR A 210 -166.14 -130.19 37.15
C THR A 210 -166.83 -129.80 35.84
N GLU A 211 -167.66 -128.74 35.81
CA GLU A 211 -168.00 -128.07 34.54
C GLU A 211 -166.81 -127.29 33.96
N GLN A 212 -165.87 -126.89 34.82
CA GLN A 212 -164.63 -126.28 34.41
C GLN A 212 -163.81 -127.24 33.57
N LEU A 213 -163.69 -128.53 33.89
CA LEU A 213 -162.95 -129.50 33.08
C LEU A 213 -163.46 -129.66 31.63
N LEU A 214 -164.76 -129.45 31.38
CA LEU A 214 -165.33 -129.50 30.03
C LEU A 214 -165.21 -128.17 29.28
N ARG A 215 -165.39 -127.05 29.99
CA ARG A 215 -164.92 -125.73 29.51
C ARG A 215 -163.41 -125.74 29.28
N GLU A 216 -162.64 -126.49 30.07
CA GLU A 216 -161.18 -126.60 30.03
C GLU A 216 -160.76 -127.29 28.74
N LYS A 217 -161.52 -128.25 28.21
CA LYS A 217 -161.20 -128.81 26.89
C LYS A 217 -161.29 -127.75 25.77
N VAL A 218 -162.35 -126.94 25.75
CA VAL A 218 -162.49 -125.85 24.77
C VAL A 218 -161.46 -124.76 25.03
N GLN A 219 -161.24 -124.42 26.30
CA GLN A 219 -160.16 -123.53 26.74
C GLN A 219 -158.79 -124.10 26.38
N LEU A 220 -158.57 -125.40 26.36
CA LEU A 220 -157.32 -126.06 26.00
C LEU A 220 -157.08 -125.96 24.50
N CYS A 221 -158.11 -126.10 23.65
CA CYS A 221 -157.99 -125.82 22.22
C CYS A 221 -157.73 -124.32 21.95
N GLN A 222 -158.38 -123.43 22.70
CA GLN A 222 -158.12 -121.98 22.63
C GLN A 222 -156.72 -121.62 23.16
N LYS A 223 -156.26 -122.35 24.17
CA LYS A 223 -154.90 -122.29 24.73
C LYS A 223 -153.88 -122.85 23.75
N LEU A 224 -154.22 -123.87 22.96
CA LEU A 224 -153.35 -124.39 21.92
C LEU A 224 -153.16 -123.36 20.80
N LYS A 225 -154.23 -122.67 20.37
CA LYS A 225 -154.13 -121.52 19.46
C LYS A 225 -153.38 -120.33 20.08
N GLY A 226 -153.57 -120.08 21.38
CA GLY A 226 -152.81 -119.07 22.12
C GLY A 226 -151.33 -119.42 22.20
N LEU A 227 -150.99 -120.69 22.41
CA LEU A 227 -149.62 -121.21 22.40
C LEU A 227 -149.02 -121.18 20.99
N GLU A 228 -149.81 -121.41 19.94
CA GLU A 228 -149.34 -121.24 18.54
C GLU A 228 -149.05 -119.77 18.22
N ALA A 229 -149.88 -118.85 18.69
CA ALA A 229 -149.62 -117.41 18.59
C ALA A 229 -148.40 -117.00 19.42
N GLU A 230 -148.25 -117.49 20.64
CA GLU A 230 -147.08 -117.30 21.49
C GLU A 230 -145.82 -117.85 20.83
N VAL A 231 -145.87 -119.02 20.19
CA VAL A 231 -144.75 -119.57 19.43
C VAL A 231 -144.42 -118.70 18.21
N ALA A 232 -145.42 -118.12 17.54
CA ALA A 232 -145.18 -117.18 16.44
C ALA A 232 -144.57 -115.86 16.94
N GLU A 233 -145.05 -115.32 18.06
CA GLU A 233 -144.50 -114.14 18.73
C GLU A 233 -143.08 -114.38 19.21
N LEU A 234 -142.79 -115.50 19.87
CA LEU A 234 -141.45 -115.90 20.29
C LEU A 234 -140.50 -116.10 19.10
N ARG A 235 -141.01 -116.57 17.95
CA ARG A 235 -140.21 -116.65 16.72
C ARG A 235 -139.90 -115.27 16.16
N ALA A 236 -140.88 -114.37 16.12
CA ALA A 236 -140.69 -112.98 15.69
C ALA A 236 -139.75 -112.22 16.65
N GLU A 237 -139.87 -112.43 17.96
CA GLU A 237 -138.99 -111.85 18.98
C GLU A 237 -137.58 -112.43 18.89
N LYS A 238 -137.43 -113.74 18.63
CA LYS A 238 -136.13 -114.36 18.34
C LYS A 238 -135.49 -113.76 17.08
N GLU A 239 -136.24 -113.61 15.99
CA GLU A 239 -135.73 -112.98 14.76
C GLU A 239 -135.35 -111.52 15.00
N ASN A 240 -136.16 -110.75 15.72
CA ASN A 240 -135.90 -109.37 16.08
C ASN A 240 -134.65 -109.23 16.99
N SER A 241 -134.51 -110.09 18.00
CA SER A 241 -133.32 -110.15 18.85
C SER A 241 -132.07 -110.55 18.06
N GLY A 242 -132.19 -111.47 17.10
CA GLY A 242 -131.12 -111.82 16.16
C GLY A 242 -130.69 -110.63 15.30
N ALA A 243 -131.65 -109.91 14.72
CA ALA A 243 -131.39 -108.69 13.96
C ALA A 243 -130.76 -107.58 14.83
N GLN A 244 -131.16 -107.46 16.09
CA GLN A 244 -130.58 -106.52 17.05
C GLN A 244 -129.12 -106.86 17.36
N VAL A 245 -128.81 -108.14 17.61
CA VAL A 245 -127.44 -108.62 17.82
C VAL A 245 -126.57 -108.37 16.59
N GLU A 246 -127.06 -108.68 15.39
CA GLU A 246 -126.32 -108.41 14.15
C GLU A 246 -126.09 -106.92 13.90
N ASN A 247 -127.05 -106.07 14.26
CA ASN A 247 -126.89 -104.62 14.14
C ASN A 247 -125.84 -104.09 15.13
N VAL A 248 -125.88 -104.51 16.39
CA VAL A 248 -124.86 -104.18 17.40
C VAL A 248 -123.49 -104.66 16.96
N GLN A 249 -123.38 -105.89 16.46
CA GLN A 249 -122.11 -106.43 15.96
C GLN A 249 -121.58 -105.63 14.76
N ARG A 250 -122.45 -105.24 13.81
CA ARG A 250 -122.06 -104.36 12.69
C ARG A 250 -121.55 -103.00 13.16
N ILE A 251 -122.22 -102.39 14.15
CA ILE A 251 -121.79 -101.12 14.73
C ILE A 251 -120.44 -101.27 15.42
N GLN A 252 -120.24 -102.32 16.22
CA GLN A 252 -118.96 -102.59 16.89
C GLN A 252 -117.83 -102.83 15.90
N VAL A 253 -118.05 -103.61 14.84
CA VAL A 253 -117.05 -103.84 13.79
C VAL A 253 -116.69 -102.53 13.08
N ARG A 254 -117.68 -101.68 12.77
CA ARG A 254 -117.43 -100.35 12.19
C ARG A 254 -116.61 -99.47 13.14
N GLN A 255 -117.00 -99.37 14.41
CA GLN A 255 -116.28 -98.59 15.41
C GLN A 255 -114.84 -99.09 15.61
N LEU A 256 -114.63 -100.41 15.64
CA LEU A 256 -113.29 -101.00 15.70
C LEU A 256 -112.46 -100.62 14.47
N ALA A 257 -113.04 -100.67 13.26
CA ALA A 257 -112.36 -100.26 12.05
C ALA A 257 -112.00 -98.75 12.04
N GLU A 258 -112.89 -97.89 12.53
CA GLU A 258 -112.67 -96.45 12.70
C GLU A 258 -111.56 -96.17 13.72
N MET A 259 -111.61 -96.80 14.90
CA MET A 259 -110.52 -96.72 15.89
C MET A 259 -109.18 -97.21 15.32
N GLN A 260 -109.19 -98.29 14.53
CA GLN A 260 -107.97 -98.83 13.94
C GLN A 260 -107.40 -97.89 12.86
N ALA A 261 -108.26 -97.18 12.11
CA ALA A 261 -107.83 -96.16 11.15
C ALA A 261 -107.24 -94.93 11.85
N THR A 262 -107.88 -94.43 12.91
CA THR A 262 -107.37 -93.29 13.70
C THR A 262 -106.04 -93.62 14.37
N LEU A 263 -105.87 -94.83 14.92
CA LEU A 263 -104.59 -95.28 15.48
C LEU A 263 -103.46 -95.28 14.43
N ARG A 264 -103.72 -95.76 13.20
CA ARG A 264 -102.71 -95.72 12.12
C ARG A 264 -102.36 -94.29 11.73
N SER A 265 -103.35 -93.38 11.70
CA SER A 265 -103.11 -91.95 11.42
C SER A 265 -102.23 -91.32 12.49
N LEU A 266 -102.56 -91.54 13.78
CA LEU A 266 -101.79 -91.02 14.90
C LEU A 266 -100.37 -91.60 14.96
N GLU A 267 -100.19 -92.89 14.63
CA GLU A 267 -98.85 -93.48 14.55
C GLU A 267 -98.03 -92.82 13.42
N ALA A 268 -98.63 -92.54 12.26
CA ALA A 268 -97.98 -91.83 11.17
C ALA A 268 -97.60 -90.39 11.54
N GLU A 269 -98.50 -89.65 12.20
CA GLU A 269 -98.23 -88.31 12.71
C GLU A 269 -97.11 -88.31 13.75
N LYS A 270 -97.10 -89.28 14.68
CA LYS A 270 -96.02 -89.46 15.66
C LYS A 270 -94.67 -89.70 14.98
N GLN A 271 -94.61 -90.55 13.95
CA GLN A 271 -93.37 -90.78 13.21
C GLN A 271 -92.92 -89.52 12.45
N SER A 272 -93.87 -88.77 11.86
CA SER A 272 -93.58 -87.50 11.19
C SER A 272 -93.01 -86.46 12.16
N ALA A 273 -93.66 -86.27 13.31
CA ALA A 273 -93.20 -85.37 14.36
C ALA A 273 -91.82 -85.76 14.91
N LYS A 274 -91.55 -87.06 15.05
CA LYS A 274 -90.23 -87.57 15.45
C LYS A 274 -89.14 -87.19 14.44
N LEU A 275 -89.37 -87.41 13.15
CA LEU A 275 -88.41 -87.04 12.10
C LEU A 275 -88.18 -85.52 12.04
N GLN A 276 -89.23 -84.73 12.29
CA GLN A 276 -89.12 -83.28 12.37
C GLN A 276 -88.29 -82.82 13.57
N ALA A 277 -88.48 -83.45 14.74
CA ALA A 277 -87.68 -83.18 15.94
C ALA A 277 -86.19 -83.53 15.71
N GLU A 278 -85.90 -84.71 15.14
CA GLU A 278 -84.53 -85.13 14.80
C GLU A 278 -83.87 -84.18 13.79
N ARG A 279 -84.64 -83.60 12.86
CA ARG A 279 -84.13 -82.58 11.93
C ARG A 279 -83.75 -81.30 12.65
N LEU A 280 -84.64 -80.78 13.51
CA LEU A 280 -84.39 -79.57 14.27
C LEU A 280 -83.21 -79.73 15.24
N GLU A 281 -83.05 -80.89 15.88
CA GLU A 281 -81.89 -81.18 16.72
C GLU A 281 -80.58 -81.14 15.93
N ARG A 282 -80.55 -81.70 14.71
CA ARG A 282 -79.35 -81.63 13.84
C ARG A 282 -79.04 -80.21 13.40
N GLU A 283 -80.05 -79.41 13.05
CA GLU A 283 -79.89 -78.01 12.69
C GLU A 283 -79.37 -77.19 13.89
N LEU A 284 -79.90 -77.43 15.10
CA LEU A 284 -79.43 -76.81 16.34
C LEU A 284 -77.99 -77.20 16.65
N GLN A 285 -77.62 -78.48 16.51
CA GLN A 285 -76.26 -78.95 16.73
C GLN A 285 -75.28 -78.28 15.76
N SER A 286 -75.62 -78.25 14.46
CA SER A 286 -74.78 -77.59 13.45
C SER A 286 -74.61 -76.10 13.74
N SER A 287 -75.67 -75.41 14.16
CA SER A 287 -75.61 -74.00 14.56
C SER A 287 -74.69 -73.79 15.77
N ASN A 288 -74.79 -74.65 16.80
CA ASN A 288 -73.92 -74.59 17.97
C ASN A 288 -72.43 -74.82 17.63
N GLU A 289 -72.14 -75.77 16.74
CA GLU A 289 -70.79 -76.03 16.24
C GLU A 289 -70.23 -74.81 15.50
N GLN A 290 -71.03 -74.22 14.60
CA GLN A 290 -70.66 -72.99 13.89
C GLN A 290 -70.41 -71.82 14.87
N ASN A 291 -71.28 -71.66 15.86
CA ASN A 291 -71.14 -70.60 16.86
C ASN A 291 -69.85 -70.77 17.68
N THR A 292 -69.49 -72.00 18.04
CA THR A 292 -68.23 -72.33 18.72
C THR A 292 -67.00 -71.94 17.88
N VAL A 293 -67.03 -72.18 16.57
CA VAL A 293 -65.97 -71.78 15.64
C VAL A 293 -65.87 -70.25 15.54
N LEU A 294 -67.01 -69.56 15.44
CA LEU A 294 -67.06 -68.09 15.39
C LEU A 294 -66.53 -67.46 16.68
N ILE A 295 -66.92 -67.95 17.85
CA ILE A 295 -66.40 -67.51 19.15
C ILE A 295 -64.87 -67.73 19.22
N SER A 296 -64.38 -68.86 18.74
CA SER A 296 -62.93 -69.13 18.70
C SER A 296 -62.18 -68.18 17.78
N LYS A 297 -62.76 -67.79 16.64
CA LYS A 297 -62.20 -66.78 15.73
C LYS A 297 -62.23 -65.38 16.36
N LEU A 298 -63.33 -65.01 17.02
CA LEU A 298 -63.48 -63.75 17.74
C LEU A 298 -62.39 -63.60 18.80
N HIS A 299 -62.21 -64.59 19.68
CA HIS A 299 -61.17 -64.56 20.71
C HIS A 299 -59.74 -64.48 20.14
N LYS A 300 -59.48 -65.04 18.95
CA LYS A 300 -58.19 -64.90 18.27
C LYS A 300 -57.99 -63.46 17.78
N ALA A 301 -58.99 -62.89 17.10
CA ALA A 301 -58.95 -61.51 16.63
C ALA A 301 -58.81 -60.51 17.79
N GLU A 302 -59.50 -60.73 18.92
CA GLU A 302 -59.36 -59.90 20.13
C GLU A 302 -57.93 -59.94 20.69
N ARG A 303 -57.29 -61.11 20.71
CA ARG A 303 -55.88 -61.25 21.13
C ARG A 303 -54.93 -60.51 20.19
N GLU A 304 -55.17 -60.58 18.88
CA GLU A 304 -54.38 -59.84 17.89
C GLU A 304 -54.56 -58.33 18.05
N ILE A 305 -55.79 -57.84 18.25
CA ILE A 305 -56.10 -56.43 18.52
C ILE A 305 -55.37 -55.96 19.78
N ASN A 306 -55.40 -56.74 20.87
CA ASN A 306 -54.72 -56.38 22.11
C ASN A 306 -53.19 -56.32 21.94
N THR A 307 -52.62 -57.23 21.15
CA THR A 307 -51.19 -57.26 20.83
C THR A 307 -50.79 -56.05 19.99
N LEU A 308 -51.53 -55.77 18.91
CA LEU A 308 -51.30 -54.60 18.05
C LEU A 308 -51.48 -53.29 18.82
N THR A 309 -52.49 -53.21 19.68
CA THR A 309 -52.73 -52.03 20.55
C THR A 309 -51.55 -51.78 21.49
N SER A 310 -50.98 -52.83 22.06
CA SER A 310 -49.78 -52.73 22.91
C SER A 310 -48.57 -52.27 22.10
N LYS A 311 -48.38 -52.81 20.89
CA LYS A 311 -47.30 -52.39 19.98
C LYS A 311 -47.40 -50.93 19.57
N VAL A 312 -48.61 -50.45 19.26
CA VAL A 312 -48.86 -49.04 18.94
C VAL A 312 -48.53 -48.14 20.13
N LYS A 313 -48.87 -48.53 21.36
CA LYS A 313 -48.52 -47.77 22.58
C LYS A 313 -47.00 -47.71 22.79
N GLU A 314 -46.30 -48.83 22.61
CA GLU A 314 -44.83 -48.89 22.69
C GLU A 314 -44.17 -47.98 21.65
N LEU A 315 -44.56 -48.09 20.37
CA LEU A 315 -44.01 -47.25 19.30
C LEU A 315 -44.29 -45.77 19.54
N LYS A 316 -45.50 -45.43 20.01
CA LYS A 316 -45.83 -44.04 20.37
C LYS A 316 -44.95 -43.51 21.50
N HIS A 317 -44.64 -44.34 22.49
CA HIS A 317 -43.73 -43.95 23.57
C HIS A 317 -42.28 -43.81 23.07
N SER A 318 -41.80 -44.77 22.29
CA SER A 318 -40.46 -44.75 21.67
C SER A 318 -40.26 -43.50 20.81
N ASN A 319 -41.18 -43.22 19.88
CA ASN A 319 -41.10 -42.04 19.02
C ASN A 319 -41.14 -40.74 19.83
N LYS A 320 -41.90 -40.71 20.95
CA LYS A 320 -41.92 -39.54 21.82
C LYS A 320 -40.53 -39.28 22.44
N LEU A 321 -39.82 -40.33 22.85
CA LEU A 321 -38.46 -40.24 23.38
C LEU A 321 -37.47 -39.79 22.30
N GLU A 322 -37.53 -40.38 21.12
CA GLU A 322 -36.66 -40.01 19.99
C GLU A 322 -36.87 -38.55 19.56
N ILE A 323 -38.12 -38.07 19.52
CA ILE A 323 -38.41 -36.66 19.26
C ILE A 323 -37.83 -35.75 20.35
N THR A 324 -37.87 -36.16 21.62
CA THR A 324 -37.26 -35.36 22.69
C THR A 324 -35.73 -35.32 22.58
N ASP A 325 -35.10 -36.43 22.22
CA ASP A 325 -33.65 -36.52 22.05
C ASP A 325 -33.18 -35.65 20.87
N ILE A 326 -33.83 -35.76 19.71
CA ILE A 326 -33.54 -34.92 18.53
C ILE A 326 -33.71 -33.43 18.87
N LYS A 327 -34.75 -33.06 19.64
CA LYS A 327 -34.95 -31.67 20.07
C LYS A 327 -33.84 -31.18 20.98
N LEU A 328 -33.35 -32.02 21.89
CA LEU A 328 -32.23 -31.68 22.77
C LEU A 328 -30.92 -31.53 21.98
N GLU A 329 -30.65 -32.42 21.03
CA GLU A 329 -29.47 -32.33 20.15
C GLU A 329 -29.52 -31.08 19.27
N ALA A 330 -30.67 -30.79 18.65
CA ALA A 330 -30.84 -29.58 17.86
C ALA A 330 -30.63 -28.31 18.71
N ALA A 331 -31.12 -28.29 19.95
CA ALA A 331 -30.89 -27.18 20.87
C ALA A 331 -29.40 -27.03 21.26
N ARG A 332 -28.69 -28.14 21.50
CA ARG A 332 -27.25 -28.13 21.76
C ARG A 332 -26.47 -27.59 20.56
N ALA A 333 -26.71 -28.14 19.37
CA ALA A 333 -26.06 -27.70 18.13
C ALA A 333 -26.33 -26.22 17.84
N LYS A 334 -27.56 -25.74 18.05
CA LYS A 334 -27.89 -24.31 17.92
C LYS A 334 -27.05 -23.46 18.89
N SER A 335 -26.92 -23.89 20.15
CA SER A 335 -26.13 -23.15 21.14
C SER A 335 -24.64 -23.11 20.79
N GLU A 336 -24.09 -24.17 20.20
CA GLU A 336 -22.70 -24.24 19.73
C GLU A 336 -22.47 -23.30 18.54
N LEU A 337 -23.36 -23.31 17.55
CA LEU A 337 -23.32 -22.38 16.43
C LEU A 337 -23.42 -20.91 16.87
N GLU A 338 -24.26 -20.62 17.87
CA GLU A 338 -24.35 -19.26 18.44
C GLU A 338 -23.05 -18.84 19.15
N ARG A 339 -22.38 -19.76 19.86
CA ARG A 339 -21.06 -19.50 20.46
C ARG A 339 -19.99 -19.23 19.41
N GLU A 340 -19.91 -20.06 18.37
CA GLU A 340 -18.95 -19.88 17.27
C GLU A 340 -19.22 -18.57 16.51
N ARG A 341 -20.49 -18.24 16.25
CA ARG A 341 -20.86 -16.94 15.67
C ARG A 341 -20.37 -15.78 16.54
N ASN A 342 -20.59 -15.84 17.86
CA ASN A 342 -20.14 -14.78 18.77
C ASN A 342 -18.62 -14.67 18.81
N LYS A 343 -17.90 -15.80 18.72
CA LYS A 343 -16.44 -15.84 18.64
C LYS A 343 -15.93 -15.18 17.35
N ILE A 344 -16.48 -15.58 16.19
CA ILE A 344 -16.13 -14.98 14.89
C ILE A 344 -16.44 -13.47 14.89
N GLN A 345 -17.57 -13.06 15.47
CA GLN A 345 -17.91 -11.64 15.59
C GLN A 345 -16.88 -10.89 16.44
N SER A 346 -16.47 -11.44 17.59
CA SER A 346 -15.42 -10.83 18.42
C SER A 346 -14.08 -10.73 17.68
N GLU A 347 -13.71 -11.74 16.89
CA GLU A 347 -12.49 -11.71 16.08
C GLU A 347 -12.59 -10.65 14.98
N LEU A 348 -13.75 -10.53 14.33
CA LEU A 348 -14.03 -9.50 13.33
C LEU A 348 -13.92 -8.09 13.92
N ASP A 349 -14.53 -7.85 15.08
CA ASP A 349 -14.48 -6.55 15.77
C ASP A 349 -13.03 -6.20 16.16
N GLY A 350 -12.25 -7.19 16.62
CA GLY A 350 -10.82 -7.03 16.90
C GLY A 350 -10.02 -6.63 15.66
N LEU A 351 -10.20 -7.34 14.54
CA LEU A 351 -9.54 -7.02 13.27
C LEU A 351 -9.96 -5.66 12.71
N GLN A 352 -11.22 -5.26 12.90
CA GLN A 352 -11.69 -3.93 12.51
C GLN A 352 -10.98 -2.83 13.31
N SER A 353 -10.89 -2.98 14.63
CA SER A 353 -10.13 -2.07 15.49
C SER A 353 -8.66 -1.98 15.08
N ASP A 354 -8.00 -3.11 14.82
CA ASP A 354 -6.61 -3.14 14.35
C ASP A 354 -6.45 -2.42 13.00
N ASN A 355 -7.42 -2.61 12.09
CA ASN A 355 -7.42 -1.93 10.80
C ASN A 355 -7.56 -0.41 10.95
N GLU A 356 -8.41 0.06 11.85
CA GLU A 356 -8.58 1.49 12.17
C GLU A 356 -7.31 2.09 12.78
N ILE A 357 -6.65 1.37 13.69
CA ILE A 357 -5.37 1.77 14.26
C ILE A 357 -4.31 1.88 13.17
N LEU A 358 -4.19 0.86 12.30
CA LEU A 358 -3.23 0.86 11.20
C LEU A 358 -3.50 1.98 10.19
N LYS A 359 -4.76 2.23 9.84
CA LYS A 359 -5.14 3.38 8.99
C LYS A 359 -4.72 4.70 9.62
N SER A 360 -5.00 4.87 10.91
CA SER A 360 -4.62 6.08 11.66
C SER A 360 -3.10 6.25 11.70
N ALA A 361 -2.35 5.16 11.91
CA ALA A 361 -0.89 5.16 11.88
C ALA A 361 -0.36 5.52 10.49
N VAL A 362 -0.91 4.94 9.42
CA VAL A 362 -0.53 5.28 8.04
C VAL A 362 -0.77 6.77 7.75
N GLU A 363 -1.92 7.30 8.15
CA GLU A 363 -2.24 8.70 7.92
C GLU A 363 -1.29 9.63 8.70
N HIS A 364 -0.97 9.28 9.95
CA HIS A 364 0.04 10.00 10.72
C HIS A 364 1.43 9.99 10.04
N HIS A 365 1.88 8.83 9.54
CA HIS A 365 3.15 8.73 8.83
C HIS A 365 3.17 9.54 7.53
N LYS A 366 2.05 9.60 6.78
CA LYS A 366 1.95 10.47 5.60
C LYS A 366 2.15 11.94 5.97
N VAL A 367 1.51 12.41 7.05
CA VAL A 367 1.67 13.79 7.53
C VAL A 367 3.13 14.05 7.90
N LEU A 368 3.77 13.15 8.65
CA LEU A 368 5.19 13.27 9.00
C LEU A 368 6.10 13.31 7.77
N LEU A 369 5.84 12.49 6.74
CA LEU A 369 6.60 12.53 5.50
C LEU A 369 6.46 13.89 4.80
N VAL A 370 5.24 14.42 4.69
CA VAL A 370 5.01 15.74 4.11
C VAL A 370 5.71 16.85 4.91
N GLU A 371 5.71 16.76 6.25
CA GLU A 371 6.44 17.69 7.10
C GLU A 371 7.95 17.60 6.89
N LYS A 372 8.50 16.39 6.74
CA LYS A 372 9.92 16.17 6.45
C LYS A 372 10.30 16.67 5.06
N ASP A 373 9.48 16.46 4.05
CA ASP A 373 9.68 17.01 2.71
C ASP A 373 9.71 18.54 2.76
N ARG A 374 8.77 19.16 3.49
CA ARG A 374 8.77 20.62 3.71
C ARG A 374 10.04 21.08 4.44
N GLU A 375 10.50 20.35 5.45
CA GLU A 375 11.75 20.66 6.17
C GLU A 375 12.97 20.59 5.24
N LEU A 376 13.06 19.55 4.41
CA LEU A 376 14.13 19.38 3.42
C LEU A 376 14.10 20.49 2.38
N ILE A 377 12.93 20.85 1.85
CA ILE A 377 12.77 21.99 0.94
C ILE A 377 13.29 23.27 1.60
N ARG A 378 12.94 23.54 2.86
CA ARG A 378 13.46 24.71 3.59
C ARG A 378 14.99 24.67 3.74
N LYS A 379 15.58 23.52 4.08
CA LYS A 379 17.05 23.35 4.19
C LYS A 379 17.75 23.57 2.86
N VAL A 380 17.23 23.01 1.77
CA VAL A 380 17.78 23.19 0.42
C VAL A 380 17.68 24.67 0.00
N GLN A 381 16.56 25.32 0.30
CA GLN A 381 16.38 26.73 -0.01
C GLN A 381 17.35 27.62 0.79
N ALA A 382 17.51 27.37 2.09
CA ALA A 382 18.49 28.06 2.93
C ALA A 382 19.92 27.86 2.41
N ALA A 383 20.32 26.63 2.06
CA ALA A 383 21.64 26.36 1.50
C ALA A 383 21.87 27.06 0.14
N LYS A 384 20.82 27.16 -0.70
CA LYS A 384 20.87 27.94 -1.95
C LYS A 384 21.07 29.42 -1.65
N GLU A 385 20.32 29.98 -0.70
CA GLU A 385 20.44 31.38 -0.28
C GLU A 385 21.82 31.69 0.29
N GLU A 386 22.36 30.83 1.15
CA GLU A 386 23.75 30.93 1.62
C GLU A 386 24.76 30.88 0.46
N GLY A 387 24.53 30.01 -0.52
CA GLY A 387 25.34 29.94 -1.75
C GLY A 387 25.28 31.24 -2.56
N TYR A 388 24.10 31.82 -2.73
CA TYR A 388 23.93 33.13 -3.36
C TYR A 388 24.60 34.25 -2.57
N GLN A 389 24.47 34.26 -1.24
CA GLN A 389 25.14 35.24 -0.39
C GLN A 389 26.67 35.16 -0.53
N LYS A 390 27.24 33.96 -0.56
CA LYS A 390 28.68 33.77 -0.82
C LYS A 390 29.08 34.24 -2.21
N LEU A 391 28.26 33.97 -3.24
CA LEU A 391 28.51 34.44 -4.59
C LEU A 391 28.51 35.97 -4.67
N VAL A 392 27.56 36.63 -4.01
CA VAL A 392 27.50 38.09 -3.92
C VAL A 392 28.73 38.63 -3.21
N ALA A 393 29.10 38.06 -2.05
CA ALA A 393 30.30 38.49 -1.33
C ALA A 393 31.58 38.35 -2.17
N LEU A 394 31.73 37.24 -2.91
CA LEU A 394 32.86 37.04 -3.83
C LEU A 394 32.81 38.02 -5.01
N GLN A 395 31.62 38.36 -5.50
CA GLN A 395 31.46 39.36 -6.57
C GLN A 395 31.82 40.77 -6.07
N ASP A 396 31.45 41.12 -4.84
CA ASP A 396 31.81 42.38 -4.19
C ASP A 396 33.33 42.46 -3.93
N GLU A 397 33.94 41.38 -3.40
CA GLU A 397 35.39 41.29 -3.22
C GLU A 397 36.12 41.41 -4.55
N LYS A 398 35.65 40.72 -5.60
CA LYS A 398 36.17 40.86 -6.96
C LYS A 398 36.09 42.31 -7.44
N LEU A 399 34.95 42.98 -7.25
CA LEU A 399 34.76 44.38 -7.62
C LEU A 399 35.73 45.29 -6.84
N GLU A 400 35.93 45.04 -5.55
CA GLU A 400 36.88 45.79 -4.73
C GLU A 400 38.33 45.60 -5.20
N LEU A 401 38.71 44.37 -5.54
CA LEU A 401 40.02 44.06 -6.13
C LEU A 401 40.19 44.69 -7.51
N GLU A 402 39.16 44.65 -8.37
CA GLU A 402 39.16 45.34 -9.67
C GLU A 402 39.34 46.85 -9.48
N ASN A 403 38.60 47.48 -8.57
CA ASN A 403 38.74 48.90 -8.24
C ASN A 403 40.16 49.22 -7.75
N ARG A 404 40.69 48.41 -6.81
CA ARG A 404 42.05 48.58 -6.30
C ARG A 404 43.11 48.40 -7.38
N LEU A 405 42.89 47.48 -8.32
CA LEU A 405 43.74 47.31 -9.49
C LEU A 405 43.69 48.56 -10.37
N THR A 406 42.52 49.11 -10.66
CA THR A 406 42.40 50.35 -11.45
C THR A 406 43.06 51.54 -10.75
N ASP A 407 42.97 51.65 -9.42
CA ASP A 407 43.63 52.72 -8.66
C ASP A 407 45.15 52.55 -8.61
N LEU A 408 45.64 51.30 -8.50
CA LEU A 408 47.06 51.00 -8.66
C LEU A 408 47.56 51.31 -10.08
N GLU A 409 46.77 51.03 -11.10
CA GLU A 409 47.08 51.40 -12.48
C GLU A 409 47.15 52.92 -12.64
N LYS A 410 46.19 53.68 -12.09
CA LYS A 410 46.25 55.15 -12.07
C LYS A 410 47.49 55.65 -11.34
N MET A 411 47.78 55.15 -10.13
CA MET A 411 48.98 55.52 -9.39
C MET A 411 50.26 55.19 -10.15
N LYS A 412 50.32 54.05 -10.86
CA LYS A 412 51.44 53.70 -11.72
C LYS A 412 51.61 54.70 -12.86
N VAL A 413 50.51 55.13 -13.49
CA VAL A 413 50.56 56.18 -14.53
C VAL A 413 51.02 57.51 -13.93
N GLU A 414 50.42 57.95 -12.83
CA GLU A 414 50.79 59.20 -12.13
C GLU A 414 52.25 59.19 -11.68
N TYR A 415 52.73 58.09 -11.11
CA TYR A 415 54.14 57.92 -10.75
C TYR A 415 55.05 57.91 -11.99
N GLY A 416 54.60 57.33 -13.11
CA GLY A 416 55.27 57.42 -14.40
C GLY A 416 55.38 58.86 -14.91
N VAL A 417 54.31 59.65 -14.81
CA VAL A 417 54.29 61.09 -15.14
C VAL A 417 55.19 61.88 -14.21
N TRP A 418 55.13 61.63 -12.90
CA TRP A 418 55.97 62.29 -11.90
C TRP A 418 57.46 62.00 -12.14
N ARG A 419 57.83 60.73 -12.35
CA ARG A 419 59.20 60.31 -12.70
C ARG A 419 59.67 60.96 -14.00
N GLN A 420 58.79 61.04 -15.01
CA GLN A 420 59.12 61.70 -16.27
C GLN A 420 59.36 63.21 -16.05
N SER A 421 58.53 63.87 -15.25
CA SER A 421 58.72 65.29 -14.90
C SER A 421 60.01 65.54 -14.10
N GLU A 422 60.35 64.66 -13.15
CA GLU A 422 61.61 64.73 -12.40
C GLU A 422 62.83 64.54 -13.31
N LYS A 423 62.74 63.61 -14.26
CA LYS A 423 63.74 63.42 -15.32
C LYS A 423 63.87 64.68 -16.17
N ASP A 424 62.77 65.25 -16.65
CA ASP A 424 62.76 66.47 -17.46
C ASP A 424 63.37 67.66 -16.68
N GLN A 425 63.09 67.78 -15.39
CA GLN A 425 63.72 68.78 -14.50
C GLN A 425 65.23 68.56 -14.36
N CYS A 426 65.68 67.31 -14.22
CA CYS A 426 67.10 66.99 -14.21
C CYS A 426 67.77 67.32 -15.56
N GLU A 427 67.12 67.02 -16.67
CA GLU A 427 67.58 67.37 -18.02
C GLU A 427 67.64 68.90 -18.23
N GLU A 428 66.70 69.65 -17.66
CA GLU A 428 66.69 71.11 -17.72
C GLU A 428 67.78 71.72 -16.84
N LYS A 429 68.00 71.19 -15.62
CA LYS A 429 69.15 71.54 -14.77
C LYS A 429 70.48 71.21 -15.44
N LEU A 430 70.58 70.08 -16.14
CA LEU A 430 71.74 69.71 -16.93
C LEU A 430 71.98 70.71 -18.05
N ARG A 431 70.94 71.08 -18.81
CA ARG A 431 71.02 72.13 -19.84
C ARG A 431 71.43 73.47 -19.26
N ALA A 432 70.86 73.89 -18.14
CA ALA A 432 71.24 75.14 -17.47
C ALA A 432 72.71 75.11 -16.99
N SER A 433 73.16 73.99 -16.42
CA SER A 433 74.55 73.78 -16.02
C SER A 433 75.50 73.79 -17.22
N GLN A 434 75.13 73.17 -18.34
CA GLN A 434 75.91 73.21 -19.58
C GLN A 434 76.01 74.64 -20.15
N MET A 435 74.91 75.40 -20.15
CA MET A 435 74.92 76.81 -20.57
C MET A 435 75.79 77.67 -19.64
N ALA A 436 75.75 77.42 -18.33
CA ALA A 436 76.60 78.08 -17.35
C ALA A 436 78.08 77.71 -17.56
N GLU A 437 78.39 76.44 -17.80
CA GLU A 437 79.72 75.95 -18.15
C GLU A 437 80.24 76.63 -19.42
N GLU A 438 79.44 76.71 -20.49
CA GLU A 438 79.81 77.40 -21.72
C GLU A 438 80.06 78.89 -21.49
N SER A 439 79.28 79.54 -20.62
CA SER A 439 79.50 80.94 -20.26
C SER A 439 80.79 81.12 -19.46
N ALA A 440 81.07 80.23 -18.50
CA ALA A 440 82.30 80.22 -17.72
C ALA A 440 83.51 79.91 -18.62
N ARG A 441 83.33 79.08 -19.65
CA ARG A 441 84.36 78.78 -20.66
C ARG A 441 84.67 80.00 -21.53
N ARG A 442 83.64 80.77 -21.93
CA ARG A 442 83.80 82.06 -22.62
C ARG A 442 84.50 83.10 -21.74
N GLU A 443 84.15 83.17 -20.46
CA GLU A 443 84.82 84.06 -19.49
C GLU A 443 86.27 83.63 -19.23
N LEU A 444 86.52 82.33 -19.06
CA LEU A 444 87.87 81.79 -18.93
C LEU A 444 88.72 82.11 -20.16
N GLN A 445 88.15 82.01 -21.37
CA GLN A 445 88.83 82.39 -22.61
C GLN A 445 89.11 83.91 -22.66
N SER A 446 88.19 84.75 -22.20
CA SER A 446 88.39 86.20 -22.07
C SER A 446 89.49 86.54 -21.06
N ILE A 447 89.53 85.86 -19.91
CA ILE A 447 90.57 86.01 -18.89
C ILE A 447 91.90 85.49 -19.42
N ARG A 448 91.93 84.39 -20.18
CA ARG A 448 93.15 83.85 -20.80
C ARG A 448 93.75 84.83 -21.81
N LEU A 449 92.91 85.51 -22.60
CA LEU A 449 93.33 86.61 -23.49
C LEU A 449 93.88 87.81 -22.71
N LYS A 450 93.22 88.21 -21.61
CA LYS A 450 93.71 89.28 -20.73
C LYS A 450 95.03 88.92 -20.04
N LEU A 451 95.22 87.65 -19.67
CA LEU A 451 96.45 87.12 -19.08
C LEU A 451 97.58 87.07 -20.09
N GLN A 452 97.33 86.63 -21.34
CA GLN A 452 98.31 86.73 -22.43
C GLN A 452 98.75 88.18 -22.69
N GLN A 453 97.81 89.12 -22.66
CA GLN A 453 98.13 90.54 -22.80
C GLN A 453 98.98 91.07 -21.62
N GLN A 454 98.73 90.59 -20.40
CA GLN A 454 99.56 90.93 -19.23
C GLN A 454 100.96 90.29 -19.30
N ILE A 455 101.10 89.06 -19.79
CA ILE A 455 102.39 88.40 -19.97
C ILE A 455 103.27 89.21 -20.93
N VAL A 456 102.73 89.66 -22.07
CA VAL A 456 103.45 90.52 -23.02
C VAL A 456 103.85 91.87 -22.38
N ASN A 457 102.99 92.43 -21.52
CA ASN A 457 103.33 93.68 -20.80
C ASN A 457 104.42 93.47 -19.74
N ILE A 458 104.46 92.31 -19.07
CA ILE A 458 105.50 91.96 -18.10
C ILE A 458 106.83 91.72 -18.81
N GLU A 459 106.85 90.99 -19.93
CA GLU A 459 108.07 90.78 -20.73
C GLU A 459 108.68 92.10 -21.25
N ASN A 460 107.86 93.09 -21.58
CA ASN A 460 108.33 94.42 -21.96
C ASN A 460 108.90 95.21 -20.77
N ALA A 461 108.30 95.12 -19.59
CA ALA A 461 108.82 95.74 -18.36
C ALA A 461 110.12 95.09 -17.87
N GLU A 462 110.32 93.79 -18.13
CA GLU A 462 111.55 93.07 -17.77
C GLU A 462 112.73 93.42 -18.70
N LYS A 463 112.46 93.72 -19.97
CA LYS A 463 113.47 94.31 -20.89
C LYS A 463 113.92 95.71 -20.45
N GLU A 464 112.99 96.59 -20.07
CA GLU A 464 113.33 97.93 -19.58
C GLU A 464 114.07 97.91 -18.23
N LYS A 465 113.82 96.89 -17.38
CA LYS A 465 114.54 96.68 -16.11
C LYS A 465 116.00 96.26 -16.33
N ASN A 466 116.28 95.41 -17.32
CA ASN A 466 117.63 94.95 -17.64
C ASN A 466 118.48 96.06 -18.29
N GLU A 467 117.88 96.92 -19.11
CA GLU A 467 118.55 98.13 -19.64
C GLU A 467 118.86 99.16 -18.53
N ASN A 468 118.02 99.24 -17.51
CA ASN A 468 118.22 100.11 -16.34
C ASN A 468 119.32 99.58 -15.39
N SER A 469 119.51 98.26 -15.26
CA SER A 469 120.65 97.70 -14.50
C SER A 469 122.00 97.97 -15.16
N ASP A 470 122.09 97.91 -16.50
CA ASP A 470 123.32 98.20 -17.24
C ASP A 470 123.74 99.67 -17.15
N LEU A 471 122.76 100.60 -17.13
CA LEU A 471 123.00 102.03 -16.89
C LEU A 471 123.43 102.32 -15.43
N LYS A 472 122.93 101.54 -14.45
CA LYS A 472 123.35 101.62 -13.04
C LYS A 472 124.78 101.12 -12.83
N GLN A 473 125.21 100.08 -13.55
CA GLN A 473 126.57 99.55 -13.45
C GLN A 473 127.61 100.51 -14.08
N ARG A 474 127.24 101.23 -15.14
CA ARG A 474 128.03 102.35 -15.70
C ARG A 474 128.17 103.53 -14.74
N LYS A 475 127.14 103.83 -13.94
CA LYS A 475 127.17 104.93 -12.94
C LYS A 475 128.15 104.66 -11.78
N SER A 476 128.19 103.42 -11.26
CA SER A 476 129.12 102.99 -10.20
C SER A 476 130.60 103.08 -10.62
N LEU A 477 130.91 102.78 -11.88
CA LEU A 477 132.27 102.89 -12.43
C LEU A 477 132.77 104.33 -12.54
N HIS A 478 131.86 105.30 -12.71
CA HIS A 478 132.17 106.73 -12.72
C HIS A 478 132.25 107.34 -11.31
N GLU A 479 131.45 106.86 -10.35
CA GLU A 479 131.53 107.27 -8.93
C GLU A 479 132.88 106.89 -8.28
N ASN A 480 133.42 105.71 -8.57
CA ASN A 480 134.74 105.31 -8.07
C ASN A 480 135.90 106.12 -8.68
N LYS A 481 135.71 106.67 -9.89
CA LYS A 481 136.66 107.60 -10.53
C LYS A 481 136.60 108.99 -9.89
N LEU A 482 135.42 109.40 -9.40
CA LEU A 482 135.22 110.65 -8.67
C LEU A 482 135.90 110.63 -7.30
N LYS A 483 135.82 109.49 -6.58
CA LYS A 483 136.43 109.31 -5.25
C LYS A 483 137.97 109.48 -5.27
N ARG A 484 138.63 108.95 -6.30
CA ARG A 484 140.09 109.13 -6.52
C ARG A 484 140.51 110.57 -6.84
N LEU A 485 139.59 111.42 -7.29
CA LEU A 485 139.86 112.85 -7.51
C LEU A 485 139.59 113.67 -6.24
N GLN A 486 138.68 113.21 -5.39
CA GLN A 486 138.29 113.87 -4.13
C GLN A 486 139.36 113.76 -3.04
N GLU A 487 140.00 112.60 -2.90
CA GLU A 487 141.16 112.44 -2.00
C GLU A 487 142.37 113.31 -2.41
N LYS A 488 142.46 113.68 -3.69
CA LYS A 488 143.49 114.58 -4.21
C LYS A 488 143.22 116.06 -3.87
N VAL A 489 141.98 116.41 -3.54
CA VAL A 489 141.55 117.75 -3.13
C VAL A 489 141.77 117.95 -1.63
N GLU A 490 141.53 116.95 -0.78
CA GLU A 490 141.84 117.03 0.67
C GLU A 490 143.33 117.27 0.93
N VAL A 491 144.21 116.69 0.12
CA VAL A 491 145.67 116.92 0.17
C VAL A 491 146.06 118.36 -0.17
N LEU A 492 145.19 119.13 -0.85
CA LEU A 492 145.45 120.53 -1.21
C LEU A 492 144.79 121.52 -0.25
N GLU A 493 143.67 121.18 0.38
CA GLU A 493 142.98 122.06 1.34
C GLU A 493 143.69 122.11 2.70
N ALA A 494 144.27 120.99 3.17
CA ALA A 494 145.10 121.00 4.38
C ALA A 494 146.37 121.86 4.23
N LYS A 495 146.87 122.05 3.00
CA LYS A 495 148.02 122.93 2.68
C LYS A 495 147.63 124.42 2.69
N ARG A 496 146.34 124.75 2.63
CA ARG A 496 145.80 126.13 2.54
C ARG A 496 145.51 126.71 3.93
N GLU A 497 144.93 125.92 4.83
CA GLU A 497 144.50 126.42 6.15
C GLU A 497 145.66 126.82 7.07
N GLU A 498 146.84 126.20 6.96
CA GLU A 498 147.94 126.54 7.87
C GLU A 498 148.64 127.86 7.47
N LEU A 499 148.79 128.12 6.16
CA LEU A 499 149.26 129.42 5.63
C LEU A 499 148.31 130.58 6.00
N GLU A 500 147.06 130.28 6.34
CA GLU A 500 146.06 131.25 6.77
C GLU A 500 146.22 131.65 8.25
N THR A 501 146.81 130.76 9.07
CA THR A 501 147.19 131.08 10.46
C THR A 501 148.45 131.93 10.57
N GLU A 502 149.30 131.93 9.53
CA GLU A 502 150.50 132.75 9.43
C GLU A 502 150.19 134.23 9.09
N ASN A 503 148.96 134.55 8.67
CA ASN A 503 148.59 135.89 8.17
C ASN A 503 147.85 136.78 9.20
N GLN A 504 147.15 136.21 10.17
CA GLN A 504 146.23 136.99 11.02
C GLN A 504 146.87 137.68 12.25
N VAL A 505 148.12 137.40 12.59
CA VAL A 505 148.80 138.05 13.74
C VAL A 505 149.57 139.34 13.36
N LEU A 506 149.72 139.63 12.06
CA LEU A 506 150.56 140.75 11.60
C LEU A 506 149.85 142.11 11.41
N ASN A 507 148.55 142.27 11.74
CA ASN A 507 147.83 143.51 11.38
C ASN A 507 147.05 144.20 12.52
N ARG A 508 147.78 144.59 13.58
CA ARG A 508 147.38 145.61 14.58
C ARG A 508 148.46 146.69 14.83
N GLN A 509 149.27 147.06 13.82
CA GLN A 509 149.92 148.38 13.75
C GLN A 509 149.60 149.03 12.39
N HIS A 510 149.38 150.35 12.41
CA HIS A 510 148.38 151.08 11.60
C HIS A 510 148.83 151.58 10.20
N VAL A 511 147.85 152.15 9.44
CA VAL A 511 147.91 153.21 8.37
C VAL A 511 147.89 152.70 6.89
N PRO A 512 147.25 153.36 5.87
CA PRO A 512 146.02 154.19 5.74
C PRO A 512 145.09 153.85 4.50
N PHE A 513 144.02 154.65 4.35
CA PHE A 513 142.84 154.58 3.47
C PHE A 513 143.01 154.76 1.92
N GLU A 514 144.22 154.89 1.35
CA GLU A 514 144.39 155.28 -0.08
C GLU A 514 144.65 154.13 -1.09
N ASP A 515 144.80 152.87 -0.66
CA ASP A 515 145.08 151.76 -1.59
C ASP A 515 143.88 150.81 -1.85
N TYR A 516 142.73 151.06 -1.19
CA TYR A 516 141.45 150.36 -1.38
C TYR A 516 140.91 150.43 -2.83
N THR A 517 141.39 151.34 -3.67
CA THR A 517 140.87 151.56 -5.03
C THR A 517 141.71 150.90 -6.13
N ARG A 518 142.93 150.42 -5.83
CA ARG A 518 143.91 150.05 -6.89
C ARG A 518 143.86 148.60 -7.36
N LEU A 519 143.62 147.62 -6.47
CA LEU A 519 143.67 146.20 -6.89
C LEU A 519 142.33 145.64 -7.42
N GLN A 520 141.21 146.34 -7.17
CA GLN A 520 139.92 146.11 -7.83
C GLN A 520 140.02 146.24 -9.38
N LYS A 521 141.07 146.89 -9.90
CA LYS A 521 141.40 147.00 -11.33
C LYS A 521 142.16 145.79 -11.89
N ARG A 522 142.95 145.09 -11.07
CA ARG A 522 143.78 143.95 -11.52
C ARG A 522 142.97 142.67 -11.69
N LEU A 523 141.79 142.60 -11.06
CA LEU A 523 140.78 141.56 -11.24
C LEU A 523 140.10 141.61 -12.63
N LYS A 524 140.01 142.77 -13.29
CA LYS A 524 139.29 142.90 -14.58
C LYS A 524 140.13 142.69 -15.83
N ASP A 525 141.47 142.77 -15.73
CA ASP A 525 142.36 142.77 -16.91
C ASP A 525 142.83 141.35 -17.32
N ILE A 526 142.82 140.39 -16.38
CA ILE A 526 143.17 138.98 -16.65
C ILE A 526 141.96 138.22 -17.22
N GLN A 527 140.74 138.59 -16.82
CA GLN A 527 139.49 138.07 -17.41
C GLN A 527 139.32 138.44 -18.90
N ARG A 528 139.95 139.52 -19.38
CA ARG A 528 139.87 139.94 -20.79
C ARG A 528 140.85 139.19 -21.71
N ARG A 529 142.08 138.95 -21.25
CA ARG A 529 143.11 138.25 -22.06
C ARG A 529 142.90 136.75 -22.17
N HIS A 530 142.17 136.15 -21.23
CA HIS A 530 141.84 134.73 -21.33
C HIS A 530 140.86 134.42 -22.48
N ASN A 531 140.05 135.41 -22.89
CA ASN A 531 139.20 135.29 -24.10
C ASN A 531 140.01 135.33 -25.41
N GLU A 532 141.29 135.71 -25.38
CA GLU A 532 142.16 135.75 -26.56
C GLU A 532 143.05 134.49 -26.70
N PHE A 533 143.07 133.58 -25.72
CA PHE A 533 143.99 132.42 -25.71
C PHE A 533 143.43 131.11 -26.32
N ARG A 534 142.22 131.10 -26.91
CA ARG A 534 141.65 129.86 -27.50
C ARG A 534 141.24 129.92 -28.96
N SER A 535 141.64 130.97 -29.68
CA SER A 535 141.62 131.01 -31.15
C SER A 535 142.91 130.46 -31.80
N LEU A 536 143.69 129.59 -31.13
CA LEU A 536 145.05 129.24 -31.60
C LEU A 536 145.52 127.76 -31.59
N ILE A 537 144.75 126.71 -31.26
CA ILE A 537 145.26 125.30 -31.32
C ILE A 537 144.20 124.26 -31.78
N LEU A 538 144.03 124.16 -33.11
CA LEU A 538 144.05 122.93 -33.96
C LEU A 538 142.89 121.89 -34.02
N VAL A 539 142.22 121.90 -35.19
CA VAL A 539 141.90 120.78 -36.14
C VAL A 539 143.25 120.11 -36.59
N PRO A 540 143.42 118.84 -37.11
CA PRO A 540 142.66 118.28 -38.25
C PRO A 540 142.59 116.73 -38.53
N ASN A 541 141.67 116.38 -39.46
CA ASN A 541 141.72 115.42 -40.60
C ASN A 541 141.63 113.86 -40.52
N ILE A 542 140.51 113.31 -41.07
CA ILE A 542 140.22 112.37 -42.21
C ILE A 542 141.11 111.10 -42.57
N PRO A 543 140.70 110.16 -43.48
CA PRO A 543 140.43 108.70 -43.30
C PRO A 543 141.45 107.78 -44.09
N PRO A 544 141.29 106.43 -44.33
CA PRO A 544 140.33 105.80 -45.29
C PRO A 544 139.91 104.29 -45.04
N THR A 545 139.04 103.82 -45.96
CA THR A 545 138.51 102.50 -46.42
C THR A 545 138.97 101.08 -45.92
N SER A 546 137.96 100.17 -46.00
CA SER A 546 137.93 98.76 -46.48
C SER A 546 138.30 97.53 -45.59
N SER A 547 137.23 96.80 -45.24
CA SER A 547 136.89 95.37 -45.49
C SER A 547 137.63 94.16 -44.83
N ILE A 548 136.75 93.21 -44.46
CA ILE A 548 136.88 91.73 -44.33
C ILE A 548 137.28 91.15 -42.94
N ASN A 549 136.35 90.32 -42.44
CA ASN A 549 136.37 89.24 -41.41
C ASN A 549 137.67 88.37 -41.43
N PRO A 550 137.94 87.35 -40.55
CA PRO A 550 136.99 86.52 -39.78
C PRO A 550 137.51 85.98 -38.40
N VAL A 551 136.74 85.03 -37.84
CA VAL A 551 137.13 83.88 -36.97
C VAL A 551 137.21 84.11 -35.44
N SER A 552 136.16 83.62 -34.78
CA SER A 552 136.12 82.43 -33.90
C SER A 552 137.23 82.14 -32.87
N PHE A 553 136.73 81.51 -31.79
CA PHE A 553 137.37 80.62 -30.82
C PHE A 553 137.91 81.17 -29.49
N GLN A 554 137.08 80.88 -28.48
CA GLN A 554 137.38 80.07 -27.30
C GLN A 554 138.02 80.71 -26.07
N SER A 555 137.52 80.15 -24.96
CA SER A 555 138.10 80.01 -23.63
C SER A 555 137.53 80.98 -22.61
N SER A 556 137.28 80.62 -21.36
CA SER A 556 137.22 79.35 -20.62
C SER A 556 136.91 79.76 -19.16
N THR A 557 136.51 78.79 -18.33
CA THR A 557 136.89 78.73 -16.89
C THR A 557 135.98 79.42 -15.85
N MET A 558 135.27 78.53 -15.09
CA MET A 558 135.00 78.52 -13.62
C MET A 558 133.86 79.39 -13.01
N VAL A 559 132.69 78.76 -12.75
CA VAL A 559 132.13 78.29 -11.44
C VAL A 559 132.54 79.06 -10.16
N PRO A 560 131.75 79.12 -9.03
CA PRO A 560 130.30 78.92 -8.78
C PRO A 560 129.61 80.01 -7.91
N GLY A 561 128.28 79.89 -7.77
CA GLY A 561 127.54 80.19 -6.53
C GLY A 561 126.31 81.07 -6.76
N MET A 562 125.14 80.48 -7.03
CA MET A 562 123.93 80.41 -6.14
C MET A 562 123.58 81.75 -5.48
N GLU A 563 122.37 82.31 -5.60
CA GLU A 563 121.01 81.77 -5.72
C GLU A 563 120.12 83.01 -6.10
N LEU A 564 119.07 83.03 -6.93
CA LEU A 564 117.76 82.37 -6.95
C LEU A 564 117.05 82.85 -8.25
N ALA A 565 116.19 82.03 -8.88
CA ALA A 565 114.96 82.48 -9.57
C ALA A 565 114.14 81.33 -10.23
N PHE A 566 112.87 81.23 -9.80
CA PHE A 566 111.61 81.06 -10.58
C PHE A 566 111.28 79.75 -11.38
N PRO A 567 109.97 79.49 -11.68
CA PRO A 567 109.27 78.21 -11.93
C PRO A 567 109.14 77.94 -13.45
N PRO A 568 108.32 76.97 -13.99
CA PRO A 568 106.94 77.29 -14.43
C PRO A 568 105.94 76.11 -14.75
N HIS A 569 104.65 76.46 -15.00
CA HIS A 569 103.72 76.04 -16.11
C HIS A 569 103.55 74.52 -16.49
N MET A 570 102.37 73.88 -16.33
CA MET A 570 101.14 73.80 -17.18
C MET A 570 101.23 73.10 -18.57
N GLN A 571 100.34 72.11 -18.73
CA GLN A 571 99.50 71.69 -19.88
C GLN A 571 100.01 70.78 -21.03
N GLU A 572 99.65 69.50 -20.87
CA GLU A 572 98.94 68.56 -21.76
C GLU A 572 98.18 69.10 -22.99
N GLU A 573 98.55 68.66 -24.22
CA GLU A 573 97.64 68.41 -25.38
C GLU A 573 98.41 67.82 -26.61
N GLN A 574 98.83 66.56 -26.55
CA GLN A 574 99.21 65.82 -27.77
C GLN A 574 98.83 64.31 -27.78
N HIS A 575 98.25 63.77 -26.70
CA HIS A 575 97.85 62.34 -26.62
C HIS A 575 96.34 62.06 -26.79
N GLN A 576 95.53 63.07 -27.14
CA GLN A 576 94.17 62.86 -27.65
C GLN A 576 94.11 62.05 -28.97
N ARG A 577 95.26 61.72 -29.60
CA ARG A 577 95.34 60.80 -30.76
C ARG A 577 95.51 59.32 -30.40
N GLU A 578 95.87 58.97 -29.16
CA GLU A 578 96.07 57.57 -28.74
C GLU A 578 94.80 56.95 -28.14
N LEU A 579 93.87 57.76 -27.62
CA LEU A 579 92.55 57.32 -27.13
C LEU A 579 91.63 56.77 -28.24
N SER A 580 91.82 57.18 -29.50
CA SER A 580 91.07 56.64 -30.64
C SER A 580 91.53 55.25 -31.06
N LEU A 581 92.80 54.88 -30.81
CA LEU A 581 93.33 53.53 -31.08
C LEU A 581 92.97 52.53 -29.96
N LEU A 582 92.79 53.01 -28.72
CA LEU A 582 92.38 52.18 -27.59
C LEU A 582 90.90 51.79 -27.65
N ARG A 583 90.02 52.69 -28.16
CA ARG A 583 88.60 52.38 -28.42
C ARG A 583 88.43 51.22 -29.42
N LYS A 584 89.31 51.11 -30.43
CA LYS A 584 89.28 50.01 -31.41
C LYS A 584 89.71 48.66 -30.81
N ARG A 585 90.53 48.66 -29.76
CA ARG A 585 91.06 47.46 -29.09
C ARG A 585 90.16 46.93 -27.97
N LEU A 586 89.34 47.80 -27.38
CA LEU A 586 88.33 47.40 -26.37
C LEU A 586 87.10 46.73 -27.00
N GLU A 587 86.72 47.14 -28.21
CA GLU A 587 85.65 46.52 -29.00
C GLU A 587 86.01 45.08 -29.45
N GLU A 588 87.30 44.81 -29.70
CA GLU A 588 87.84 43.44 -29.91
C GLU A 588 87.88 42.60 -28.61
N LEU A 589 87.96 43.23 -27.43
CA LEU A 589 87.92 42.53 -26.14
C LEU A 589 86.49 42.18 -25.71
N GLU A 590 85.52 43.07 -26.00
CA GLU A 590 84.09 42.84 -25.76
C GLU A 590 83.54 41.68 -26.60
N THR A 591 84.02 41.52 -27.83
CA THR A 591 83.66 40.39 -28.70
C THR A 591 84.29 39.06 -28.25
N THR A 592 85.43 39.10 -27.56
CA THR A 592 86.13 37.91 -27.07
C THR A 592 85.59 37.44 -25.71
N GLN A 593 85.14 38.36 -24.82
CA GLN A 593 84.52 37.99 -23.54
C GLN A 593 83.05 37.54 -23.67
N ARG A 594 82.28 38.03 -24.67
CA ARG A 594 80.98 37.45 -25.02
C ARG A 594 81.08 35.98 -25.42
N LYS A 595 82.18 35.57 -26.04
CA LYS A 595 82.44 34.16 -26.39
C LYS A 595 82.81 33.27 -25.19
N GLN A 596 83.34 33.83 -24.10
CA GLN A 596 83.77 33.05 -22.93
C GLN A 596 82.68 32.88 -21.86
N LEU A 597 81.64 33.72 -21.86
CA LEU A 597 80.48 33.57 -20.96
C LEU A 597 79.38 32.66 -21.53
N GLU A 598 79.34 32.49 -22.86
CA GLU A 598 78.53 31.45 -23.52
C GLU A 598 79.08 30.03 -23.24
N GLU A 599 80.32 29.89 -22.77
CA GLU A 599 81.00 28.62 -22.45
C GLU A 599 80.97 28.23 -20.94
N LEU A 600 80.36 29.01 -20.03
CA LEU A 600 80.50 28.82 -18.57
C LEU A 600 79.23 28.76 -17.69
N GLY A 601 78.07 28.32 -18.23
CA GLY A 601 77.17 27.49 -17.39
C GLY A 601 75.69 27.87 -17.30
N SER A 602 74.87 26.94 -17.81
CA SER A 602 73.75 26.35 -17.05
C SER A 602 74.31 25.09 -16.36
N PRO A 603 73.91 24.69 -15.13
CA PRO A 603 72.59 24.10 -14.86
C PRO A 603 72.03 24.43 -13.44
N GLY A 604 70.84 23.89 -13.13
CA GLY A 604 69.97 24.32 -12.04
C GLY A 604 70.25 23.80 -10.62
N GLU A 605 69.49 24.38 -9.69
CA GLU A 605 68.66 23.70 -8.69
C GLU A 605 67.29 24.39 -8.63
#